data_AF-K1RFM2-F1
#
_entry.id   AF-K1RFM2-F1
#
_cell.length_a   1.000
_cell.length_b   1.000
_cell.length_c   1.000
_cell.angle_alpha   90.00
_cell.angle_beta   90.00
_cell.angle_gamma   90.00
#
_symmetry.space_group_name_H-M   'P 1'
#
loop_
_entity.id
_entity.type
_entity.pdbx_description
1 polymer ?
#
loop_
_entity_poly.entity_id
_entity_poly.type
_entity_poly.pdbx_seq_one_letter_code
_entity_poly.pdbx_strand_id
1 'polypeptide(L)'
;MALCLSLGNGNKAQAGSLQTKGVWVSCFEFEELGLKDKTEAQFRANANKIFATIRANGCNTVYFHVRAYDDAIYPSSVAGFSKYISSDGKAPGYDPLKILVSLAHSHKLKIHAWMNPYRVSSTKILDPASETTTARIVNQVKEIINRYAVDGIHFDDYFYPTNIKKYKKVPAATRRQNVNVMVRKVYQTVKQKKKSLKFGISPAGDITYCEKIGADVRTWLS
;
A
#
# COMPACT_ATOMS: atom_id res chain seq x y z
N MET A 1 -18.94 -20.58 8.96
CA MET A 1 -18.69 -21.99 8.60
C MET A 1 -19.64 -22.31 7.46
N ALA A 2 -19.12 -22.50 6.25
CA ALA A 2 -19.88 -22.99 5.11
C ALA A 2 -18.94 -23.91 4.33
N LEU A 3 -19.20 -25.21 4.43
CA LEU A 3 -18.45 -26.27 3.78
C LEU A 3 -19.27 -26.65 2.54
N CYS A 4 -18.77 -26.39 1.34
CA CYS A 4 -19.34 -26.93 0.11
C CYS A 4 -18.47 -28.13 -0.29
N LEU A 5 -19.03 -29.34 -0.14
CA LEU A 5 -18.41 -30.59 -0.56
C LEU A 5 -18.86 -30.90 -1.99
N SER A 6 -17.93 -31.00 -2.93
CA SER A 6 -18.15 -31.80 -4.14
C SER A 6 -17.41 -33.12 -3.98
N LEU A 7 -18.12 -34.22 -4.19
CA LEU A 7 -17.56 -35.57 -4.27
C LEU A 7 -17.10 -35.81 -5.71
N GLY A 8 -15.79 -35.86 -5.94
CA GLY A 8 -15.20 -36.18 -7.23
C GLY A 8 -13.71 -36.50 -7.12
N ASN A 9 -13.38 -37.79 -7.24
CA ASN A 9 -12.08 -38.41 -7.51
C ASN A 9 -10.79 -37.77 -6.94
N GLY A 10 -10.30 -38.35 -5.84
CA GLY A 10 -8.88 -38.74 -5.73
C GLY A 10 -7.85 -37.68 -5.37
N ASN A 11 -8.18 -36.38 -5.37
CA ASN A 11 -7.30 -35.36 -4.80
C ASN A 11 -7.93 -34.82 -3.52
N LYS A 12 -7.18 -34.88 -2.41
CA LYS A 12 -7.59 -34.27 -1.13
C LYS A 12 -8.16 -32.88 -1.40
N ALA A 13 -9.44 -32.69 -1.08
CA ALA A 13 -10.05 -31.37 -1.09
C ALA A 13 -9.30 -30.52 -0.05
N GLN A 14 -8.36 -29.69 -0.50
CA GLN A 14 -7.77 -28.67 0.33
C GLN A 14 -8.80 -27.55 0.43
N ALA A 15 -9.41 -27.37 1.60
CA ALA A 15 -10.16 -26.16 1.88
C ALA A 15 -9.26 -24.95 1.54
N GLY A 16 -9.70 -24.08 0.64
CA GLY A 16 -9.01 -22.82 0.37
C GLY A 16 -9.02 -21.98 1.64
N SER A 17 -7.94 -22.00 2.43
CA SER A 17 -7.84 -21.18 3.63
C SER A 17 -7.39 -19.77 3.24
N LEU A 18 -8.30 -18.92 2.79
CA LEU A 18 -7.97 -17.55 2.36
C LEU A 18 -8.76 -16.49 3.13
N GLN A 19 -8.90 -16.64 4.45
CA GLN A 19 -9.26 -15.48 5.27
C GLN A 19 -7.99 -14.63 5.48
N THR A 20 -7.89 -13.52 4.74
CA THR A 20 -6.92 -12.47 5.05
C THR A 20 -7.22 -11.93 6.45
N LYS A 21 -6.22 -11.98 7.34
CA LYS A 21 -6.24 -11.35 8.66
C LYS A 21 -5.15 -10.29 8.63
N GLY A 22 -5.56 -9.10 8.19
CA GLY A 22 -4.69 -7.99 7.89
C GLY A 22 -4.55 -7.03 9.06
N VAL A 23 -3.37 -6.41 9.18
CA VAL A 23 -3.13 -5.26 10.06
C VAL A 23 -2.41 -4.18 9.27
N TRP A 24 -2.77 -2.91 9.49
CA TRP A 24 -2.04 -1.77 8.96
C TRP A 24 -0.96 -1.35 9.95
N VAL A 25 0.22 -1.03 9.45
CA VAL A 25 1.28 -0.36 10.23
C VAL A 25 1.53 0.99 9.58
N SER A 26 1.06 2.04 10.24
CA SER A 26 1.06 3.40 9.75
C SER A 26 2.37 4.11 10.03
N CYS A 27 2.75 5.02 9.14
CA CYS A 27 3.92 5.88 9.33
C CYS A 27 3.86 6.70 10.64
N PHE A 28 2.66 6.98 11.15
CA PHE A 28 2.48 7.69 12.41
C PHE A 28 2.88 6.87 13.64
N GLU A 29 2.96 5.54 13.53
CA GLU A 29 3.34 4.64 14.61
C GLU A 29 4.84 4.34 14.57
N PHE A 30 5.57 4.71 13.50
CA PHE A 30 6.97 4.30 13.31
C PHE A 30 7.91 4.76 14.42
N GLU A 31 7.67 5.93 15.01
CA GLU A 31 8.50 6.42 16.12
C GLU A 31 8.27 5.61 17.40
N GLU A 32 7.01 5.40 17.78
CA GLU A 32 6.61 4.60 18.94
C GLU A 32 7.00 3.12 18.81
N LEU A 33 6.94 2.59 17.58
CA LEU A 33 7.38 1.25 17.24
C LEU A 33 8.92 1.12 17.16
N GLY A 34 9.66 2.21 17.36
CA GLY A 34 11.11 2.23 17.38
C GLY A 34 11.74 2.00 16.00
N LEU A 35 11.10 2.44 14.92
CA LEU A 35 11.62 2.34 13.55
C LEU A 35 12.32 3.62 13.08
N LYS A 36 11.96 4.77 13.64
CA LYS A 36 12.52 6.08 13.27
C LYS A 36 13.89 6.33 13.93
N ASP A 37 14.81 6.89 13.13
CA ASP A 37 16.15 7.32 13.55
C ASP A 37 16.93 6.23 14.31
N LYS A 38 16.83 4.99 13.81
CA LYS A 38 17.52 3.82 14.39
C LYS A 38 18.70 3.39 13.54
N THR A 39 19.71 2.83 14.21
CA THR A 39 20.75 2.05 13.53
C THR A 39 20.14 0.83 12.87
N GLU A 40 20.82 0.25 11.88
CA GLU A 40 20.31 -0.95 11.19
C GLU A 40 20.01 -2.09 12.18
N ALA A 41 20.89 -2.31 13.16
CA ALA A 41 20.72 -3.35 14.17
C ALA A 41 19.46 -3.12 15.03
N GLN A 42 19.24 -1.89 15.51
CA GLN A 42 18.04 -1.52 16.27
C GLN A 42 16.78 -1.64 15.41
N PHE A 43 16.82 -1.16 14.16
CA PHE A 43 15.70 -1.25 13.23
C PHE A 43 15.29 -2.71 12.99
N ARG A 44 16.26 -3.60 12.72
CA ARG A 44 16.02 -5.04 12.55
C ARG A 44 15.41 -5.68 13.78
N ALA A 45 15.95 -5.40 14.97
CA ALA A 45 15.43 -5.95 16.22
C ALA A 45 13.98 -5.52 16.49
N ASN A 46 13.69 -4.23 16.30
CA ASN A 46 12.36 -3.67 16.51
C ASN A 46 11.36 -4.18 15.46
N ALA A 47 11.71 -4.17 14.18
CA ALA A 47 10.90 -4.74 13.10
C ALA A 47 10.60 -6.24 13.33
N ASN A 48 11.59 -7.00 13.79
CA ASN A 48 11.40 -8.42 14.12
C ASN A 48 10.38 -8.60 15.26
N LYS A 49 10.45 -7.77 16.31
CA LYS A 49 9.48 -7.79 17.42
C LYS A 49 8.06 -7.43 16.94
N ILE A 50 7.92 -6.44 16.06
CA ILE A 50 6.64 -6.05 15.47
C ILE A 50 6.01 -7.24 14.73
N PHE A 51 6.74 -7.88 13.83
CA PHE A 51 6.21 -8.99 13.04
C PHE A 51 5.94 -10.25 13.87
N ALA A 52 6.78 -10.55 14.87
CA ALA A 52 6.50 -11.60 15.84
C ALA A 52 5.17 -11.34 16.57
N THR A 53 4.93 -10.10 17.00
CA THR A 53 3.70 -9.69 17.69
C THR A 53 2.48 -9.78 16.78
N ILE A 54 2.56 -9.28 15.54
CA ILE A 54 1.49 -9.38 14.54
C ILE A 54 1.12 -10.86 14.31
N ARG A 55 2.13 -11.72 14.17
CA ARG A 55 1.92 -13.15 13.96
C ARG A 55 1.29 -13.82 15.18
N ALA A 56 1.75 -13.51 16.40
CA ALA A 56 1.22 -14.03 17.65
C ALA A 56 -0.26 -13.64 17.86
N ASN A 57 -0.66 -12.45 17.41
CA ASN A 57 -2.06 -11.99 17.40
C ASN A 57 -2.92 -12.62 16.28
N GLY A 58 -2.41 -13.63 15.59
CA GLY A 58 -3.18 -14.40 14.60
C GLY A 58 -3.33 -13.74 13.23
N CYS A 59 -2.66 -12.60 12.99
CA CYS A 59 -2.62 -11.98 11.67
C CYS A 59 -1.73 -12.79 10.71
N ASN A 60 -1.97 -12.61 9.41
CA ASN A 60 -1.23 -13.27 8.33
C ASN A 60 -0.79 -12.32 7.22
N THR A 61 -1.22 -11.06 7.26
CA THR A 61 -0.89 -10.04 6.26
C THR A 61 -0.65 -8.71 6.96
N VAL A 62 0.38 -7.97 6.54
CA VAL A 62 0.65 -6.60 6.97
C VAL A 62 0.58 -5.65 5.79
N TYR A 63 -0.17 -4.56 5.95
CA TYR A 63 -0.20 -3.42 5.03
C TYR A 63 0.72 -2.35 5.59
N PHE A 64 1.97 -2.32 5.11
CA PHE A 64 3.02 -1.48 5.68
C PHE A 64 3.14 -0.18 4.89
N HIS A 65 3.07 0.98 5.56
CA HIS A 65 3.05 2.28 4.89
C HIS A 65 4.42 2.61 4.29
N VAL A 66 4.59 2.46 2.97
CA VAL A 66 5.87 2.67 2.29
C VAL A 66 6.01 4.04 1.63
N ARG A 67 4.88 4.70 1.35
CA ARG A 67 4.78 6.04 0.74
C ARG A 67 3.60 6.76 1.39
N ALA A 68 3.87 7.77 2.21
CA ALA A 68 2.84 8.50 2.94
C ALA A 68 2.57 9.91 2.36
N TYR A 69 3.63 10.61 1.92
CA TYR A 69 3.59 12.01 1.49
C TYR A 69 4.50 12.27 0.29
N ASP A 70 4.21 11.62 -0.85
CA ASP A 70 5.06 11.64 -2.05
C ASP A 70 6.55 11.35 -1.76
N ASP A 71 6.79 10.49 -0.77
CA ASP A 71 8.08 10.07 -0.23
C ASP A 71 8.24 8.54 -0.32
N ALA A 72 9.39 8.04 0.11
CA ALA A 72 9.68 6.60 0.17
C ALA A 72 10.44 6.23 1.44
N ILE A 73 10.08 5.11 2.07
CA ILE A 73 10.88 4.51 3.16
C ILE A 73 12.06 3.66 2.66
N TYR A 74 12.37 3.76 1.37
CA TYR A 74 13.38 2.97 0.66
C TYR A 74 14.14 3.88 -0.32
N PRO A 75 15.35 3.51 -0.78
CA PRO A 75 16.10 4.32 -1.73
C PRO A 75 15.39 4.40 -3.09
N SER A 76 14.66 5.48 -3.33
CA SER A 76 13.88 5.74 -4.55
C SER A 76 14.59 6.74 -5.46
N SER A 77 14.48 6.54 -6.77
CA SER A 77 14.87 7.52 -7.80
C SER A 77 13.77 8.53 -8.12
N VAL A 78 12.55 8.28 -7.62
CA VAL A 78 11.36 9.08 -7.92
C VAL A 78 11.07 10.07 -6.79
N ALA A 79 11.21 9.65 -5.54
CA ALA A 79 10.78 10.40 -4.36
C ALA A 79 11.91 10.54 -3.32
N GLY A 80 11.82 11.60 -2.50
CA GLY A 80 12.73 11.80 -1.37
C GLY A 80 12.49 10.80 -0.24
N PHE A 81 13.45 10.67 0.67
CA PHE A 81 13.34 9.72 1.78
C PHE A 81 12.34 10.22 2.83
N SER A 82 11.59 9.28 3.41
CA SER A 82 10.51 9.61 4.35
C SER A 82 11.03 10.12 5.68
N LYS A 83 10.49 11.26 6.12
CA LYS A 83 10.75 11.84 7.44
C LYS A 83 10.22 11.01 8.61
N TYR A 84 9.35 10.03 8.32
CA TYR A 84 8.83 9.08 9.31
C TYR A 84 9.83 7.97 9.65
N ILE A 85 10.87 7.76 8.83
CA ILE A 85 11.97 6.85 9.14
C ILE A 85 13.24 7.61 9.52
N SER A 86 13.51 8.75 8.87
CA SER A 86 14.69 9.56 9.15
C SER A 86 14.33 11.03 9.28
N SER A 87 14.51 11.63 10.45
CA SER A 87 14.06 13.00 10.74
C SER A 87 14.65 14.07 9.82
N ASP A 88 15.87 13.88 9.31
CA ASP A 88 16.52 14.79 8.37
C ASP A 88 16.11 14.56 6.89
N GLY A 89 15.30 13.53 6.62
CA GLY A 89 14.82 13.19 5.28
C GLY A 89 15.87 12.54 4.38
N LYS A 90 16.99 12.06 4.92
CA LYS A 90 18.01 11.32 4.18
C LYS A 90 17.81 9.81 4.34
N ALA A 91 18.30 9.06 3.37
CA ALA A 91 18.33 7.61 3.50
C ALA A 91 19.29 7.24 4.64
N PRO A 92 18.90 6.35 5.56
CA PRO A 92 19.86 5.76 6.49
C PRO A 92 20.85 4.90 5.70
N GLY A 93 21.96 4.50 6.32
CA GLY A 93 22.97 3.62 5.71
C GLY A 93 22.50 2.19 5.37
N TYR A 94 21.18 1.93 5.35
CA TYR A 94 20.54 0.66 5.08
C TYR A 94 19.22 0.86 4.31
N ASP A 95 18.64 -0.21 3.76
CA ASP A 95 17.34 -0.18 3.06
C ASP A 95 16.22 -0.74 3.98
N PRO A 96 15.38 0.13 4.58
CA PRO A 96 14.34 -0.30 5.51
C PRO A 96 13.32 -1.25 4.88
N LEU A 97 12.86 -0.98 3.65
CA LEU A 97 11.85 -1.83 3.00
C LEU A 97 12.40 -3.23 2.70
N LYS A 98 13.68 -3.34 2.30
CA LYS A 98 14.33 -4.66 2.12
C LYS A 98 14.34 -5.47 3.41
N ILE A 99 14.64 -4.83 4.54
CA ILE A 99 14.64 -5.45 5.87
C ILE A 99 13.23 -5.88 6.25
N LEU A 100 12.25 -4.98 6.10
CA LEU A 100 10.85 -5.23 6.45
C LEU A 100 10.27 -6.41 5.66
N VAL A 101 10.52 -6.49 4.35
CA VAL A 101 10.04 -7.60 3.53
C VAL A 101 10.65 -8.93 3.98
N SER A 102 11.96 -8.96 4.17
CA SER A 102 12.66 -10.19 4.61
C SER A 102 12.15 -10.69 5.97
N LEU A 103 12.00 -9.79 6.94
CA LEU A 103 11.50 -10.16 8.27
C LEU A 103 10.02 -10.54 8.27
N ALA A 104 9.16 -9.86 7.50
CA ALA A 104 7.76 -10.26 7.41
C ALA A 104 7.64 -11.70 6.89
N HIS A 105 8.40 -12.05 5.86
CA HIS A 105 8.43 -13.40 5.30
C HIS A 105 8.98 -14.45 6.26
N SER A 106 10.02 -14.14 7.05
CA SER A 106 10.54 -15.08 8.07
C SER A 106 9.51 -15.38 9.16
N HIS A 107 8.59 -14.46 9.43
CA HIS A 107 7.43 -14.63 10.32
C HIS A 107 6.19 -15.25 9.65
N LYS A 108 6.32 -15.70 8.38
CA LYS A 108 5.22 -16.24 7.57
C LYS A 108 4.06 -15.25 7.38
N LEU A 109 4.37 -13.95 7.37
CA LEU A 109 3.43 -12.88 7.04
C LEU A 109 3.57 -12.49 5.57
N LYS A 110 2.45 -12.24 4.90
CA LYS A 110 2.46 -11.49 3.64
C LYS A 110 2.66 -10.01 3.93
N ILE A 111 3.40 -9.30 3.09
CA ILE A 111 3.60 -7.86 3.20
C ILE A 111 3.13 -7.15 1.94
N HIS A 112 2.20 -6.23 2.10
CA HIS A 112 1.75 -5.35 1.05
C HIS A 112 2.35 -3.97 1.26
N ALA A 113 2.95 -3.41 0.21
CA ALA A 113 3.42 -2.04 0.20
C ALA A 113 2.21 -1.10 0.10
N TRP A 114 1.88 -0.46 1.22
CA TRP A 114 0.81 0.52 1.29
C TRP A 114 1.31 1.90 0.87
N MET A 115 0.64 2.51 -0.09
CA MET A 115 0.98 3.80 -0.66
C MET A 115 -0.23 4.73 -0.66
N ASN A 116 -0.04 5.97 -0.21
CA ASN A 116 -0.94 7.06 -0.55
C ASN A 116 -0.58 7.59 -1.96
N PRO A 117 -1.48 7.50 -2.95
CA PRO A 117 -1.12 7.82 -4.34
C PRO A 117 -0.82 9.32 -4.53
N TYR A 118 -1.67 10.20 -4.01
CA TYR A 118 -1.65 11.62 -4.36
C TYR A 118 -1.12 12.54 -3.25
N ARG A 119 -1.12 12.13 -1.98
CA ARG A 119 -0.76 13.02 -0.87
C ARG A 119 0.69 13.51 -0.97
N VAL A 120 0.88 14.82 -0.79
CA VAL A 120 2.21 15.48 -0.70
C VAL A 120 2.39 16.15 0.66
N SER A 121 1.32 16.72 1.23
CA SER A 121 1.26 17.24 2.59
C SER A 121 -0.17 17.13 3.12
N SER A 122 -0.43 17.63 4.33
CA SER A 122 -1.80 17.74 4.86
C SER A 122 -2.72 18.64 4.02
N THR A 123 -2.16 19.53 3.21
CA THR A 123 -2.91 20.54 2.43
C THR A 123 -2.64 20.47 0.92
N LYS A 124 -1.74 19.59 0.47
CA LYS A 124 -1.31 19.49 -0.93
C LYS A 124 -1.37 18.04 -1.42
N ILE A 125 -1.88 17.88 -2.63
CA ILE A 125 -1.85 16.63 -3.38
C ILE A 125 -1.22 16.85 -4.76
N LEU A 126 -0.68 15.79 -5.36
CA LEU A 126 -0.41 15.68 -6.79
C LEU A 126 -1.74 15.80 -7.55
N ASP A 127 -1.73 16.39 -8.75
CA ASP A 127 -2.95 16.59 -9.53
C ASP A 127 -3.45 15.26 -10.11
N PRO A 128 -4.59 14.70 -9.66
CA PRO A 128 -5.03 13.39 -10.12
C PRO A 128 -5.42 13.35 -11.60
N ALA A 129 -5.66 14.52 -12.23
CA ALA A 129 -5.93 14.61 -13.67
C ALA A 129 -4.66 14.57 -14.53
N SER A 130 -3.48 14.71 -13.92
CA SER A 130 -2.22 14.84 -14.64
C SER A 130 -1.62 13.47 -15.01
N GLU A 131 -1.20 13.34 -16.27
CA GLU A 131 -0.47 12.16 -16.73
C GLU A 131 0.87 12.00 -16.02
N THR A 132 1.56 13.11 -15.69
CA THR A 132 2.84 13.06 -14.98
C THR A 132 2.66 12.56 -13.56
N THR A 133 1.55 12.90 -12.90
CA THR A 133 1.17 12.34 -11.60
C THR A 133 0.95 10.84 -11.69
N THR A 134 0.20 10.38 -12.70
CA THR A 134 -0.03 8.96 -12.90
C THR A 134 1.27 8.20 -13.19
N ALA A 135 2.14 8.75 -14.05
CA ALA A 135 3.45 8.17 -14.35
C ALA A 135 4.34 8.08 -13.11
N ARG A 136 4.35 9.12 -12.26
CA ARG A 136 5.11 9.16 -11.01
C ARG A 136 4.69 8.04 -10.04
N ILE A 137 3.38 7.83 -9.85
CA ILE A 137 2.83 6.76 -9.02
C ILE A 137 3.20 5.39 -9.59
N VAL A 138 3.00 5.18 -10.90
CA VAL A 138 3.34 3.93 -11.59
C VAL A 138 4.85 3.63 -11.51
N ASN A 139 5.71 4.64 -11.60
CA ASN A 139 7.16 4.44 -11.52
C ASN A 139 7.60 4.00 -10.12
N GLN A 140 7.02 4.53 -9.04
CA GLN A 140 7.29 4.01 -7.68
C GLN A 140 6.73 2.61 -7.47
N VAL A 141 5.54 2.31 -8.00
CA VAL A 141 5.02 0.93 -8.01
C VAL A 141 6.01 0.00 -8.71
N LYS A 142 6.57 0.39 -9.87
CA LYS A 142 7.59 -0.38 -10.58
C LYS A 142 8.87 -0.56 -9.76
N GLU A 143 9.38 0.49 -9.10
CA GLU A 143 10.53 0.36 -8.20
C GLU A 143 10.28 -0.68 -7.13
N ILE A 144 9.11 -0.62 -6.48
CA ILE A 144 8.75 -1.51 -5.38
C ILE A 144 8.70 -2.97 -5.87
N ILE A 145 7.87 -3.25 -6.88
CA ILE A 145 7.61 -4.63 -7.31
C ILE A 145 8.80 -5.28 -8.03
N ASN A 146 9.76 -4.47 -8.53
CA ASN A 146 10.96 -4.99 -9.18
C ASN A 146 12.12 -5.22 -8.22
N ARG A 147 12.20 -4.49 -7.10
CA ARG A 147 13.33 -4.53 -6.18
C ARG A 147 13.04 -5.27 -4.89
N TYR A 148 11.76 -5.40 -4.52
CA TYR A 148 11.33 -5.99 -3.26
C TYR A 148 10.33 -7.11 -3.52
N ALA A 149 10.47 -8.22 -2.80
CA ALA A 149 9.58 -9.36 -2.89
C ALA A 149 8.25 -9.13 -2.12
N VAL A 150 7.58 -8.00 -2.35
CA VAL A 150 6.27 -7.73 -1.72
C VAL A 150 5.20 -8.70 -2.25
N ASP A 151 4.19 -8.98 -1.43
CA ASP A 151 3.04 -9.82 -1.78
C ASP A 151 1.92 -9.03 -2.46
N GLY A 152 1.97 -7.70 -2.36
CA GLY A 152 1.08 -6.82 -3.10
C GLY A 152 1.39 -5.33 -2.96
N ILE A 153 0.68 -4.56 -3.77
CA ILE A 153 0.52 -3.11 -3.63
C ILE A 153 -0.85 -2.84 -3.00
N HIS A 154 -0.93 -1.86 -2.11
CA HIS A 154 -2.17 -1.49 -1.44
C HIS A 154 -2.33 0.04 -1.43
N PHE A 155 -3.49 0.56 -1.81
CA PHE A 155 -3.86 1.96 -1.60
C PHE A 155 -4.93 2.06 -0.51
N ASP A 156 -4.98 3.18 0.18
CA ASP A 156 -6.05 3.54 1.11
C ASP A 156 -7.11 4.43 0.41
N ASP A 157 -7.81 5.26 1.17
CA ASP A 157 -9.02 5.97 0.78
C ASP A 157 -8.80 7.45 0.37
N TYR A 158 -7.55 7.90 0.21
CA TYR A 158 -7.25 9.30 -0.14
C TYR A 158 -7.14 9.52 -1.65
N PHE A 159 -8.20 10.09 -2.24
CA PHE A 159 -8.27 10.49 -3.65
C PHE A 159 -8.36 12.02 -3.79
N TYR A 160 -9.47 12.57 -4.33
CA TYR A 160 -9.68 14.01 -4.37
C TYR A 160 -10.10 14.57 -3.00
N PRO A 161 -9.41 15.58 -2.45
CA PRO A 161 -9.78 16.19 -1.18
C PRO A 161 -11.00 17.10 -1.34
N THR A 162 -11.94 17.02 -0.40
CA THR A 162 -13.20 17.78 -0.43
C THR A 162 -13.06 19.21 0.11
N ASN A 163 -12.00 19.49 0.88
CA ASN A 163 -11.73 20.78 1.51
C ASN A 163 -10.94 21.76 0.62
N ILE A 164 -10.34 21.31 -0.49
CA ILE A 164 -9.57 22.18 -1.40
C ILE A 164 -10.48 22.79 -2.48
N LYS A 165 -10.59 24.12 -2.49
CA LYS A 165 -11.49 24.88 -3.41
C LYS A 165 -11.31 24.53 -4.89
N LYS A 166 -10.07 24.31 -5.36
CA LYS A 166 -9.76 23.94 -6.76
C LYS A 166 -10.58 22.73 -7.21
N TYR A 167 -10.68 21.69 -6.37
CA TYR A 167 -11.31 20.43 -6.76
C TYR A 167 -12.82 20.42 -6.62
N LYS A 168 -13.42 21.38 -5.90
CA LYS A 168 -14.87 21.55 -5.85
C LYS A 168 -15.48 21.88 -7.22
N LYS A 169 -14.70 22.50 -8.12
CA LYS A 169 -15.11 22.84 -9.48
C LYS A 169 -15.02 21.67 -10.47
N VAL A 170 -14.36 20.57 -10.10
CA VAL A 170 -14.21 19.40 -10.97
C VAL A 170 -15.46 18.52 -10.80
N PRO A 171 -16.20 18.19 -11.88
CA PRO A 171 -17.37 17.32 -11.80
C PRO A 171 -17.01 15.95 -11.17
N ALA A 172 -17.93 15.35 -10.42
CA ALA A 172 -17.69 14.07 -9.75
C ALA A 172 -17.35 12.94 -10.75
N ALA A 173 -18.04 12.91 -11.90
CA ALA A 173 -17.76 11.96 -12.97
C ALA A 173 -16.32 12.10 -13.51
N THR A 174 -15.85 13.35 -13.73
CA THR A 174 -14.47 13.62 -14.17
C THR A 174 -13.45 13.20 -13.11
N ARG A 175 -13.72 13.45 -11.83
CA ARG A 175 -12.87 12.96 -10.73
C ARG A 175 -12.73 11.44 -10.75
N ARG A 176 -13.84 10.71 -10.92
CA ARG A 176 -13.83 9.24 -11.03
C ARG A 176 -13.04 8.78 -12.25
N GLN A 177 -13.23 9.39 -13.42
CA GLN A 177 -12.47 9.05 -14.63
C GLN A 177 -10.96 9.21 -14.42
N ASN A 178 -10.53 10.32 -13.81
CA ASN A 178 -9.11 10.59 -13.54
C ASN A 178 -8.50 9.54 -12.60
N VAL A 179 -9.19 9.18 -11.51
CA VAL A 179 -8.75 8.13 -10.60
C VAL A 179 -8.75 6.76 -11.28
N ASN A 180 -9.77 6.45 -12.09
CA ASN A 180 -9.87 5.17 -12.81
C ASN A 180 -8.69 4.96 -13.76
N VAL A 181 -8.22 6.02 -14.44
CA VAL A 181 -7.01 5.96 -15.28
C VAL A 181 -5.80 5.52 -14.45
N MET A 182 -5.59 6.14 -13.29
CA MET A 182 -4.47 5.80 -12.39
C MET A 182 -4.60 4.36 -11.86
N VAL A 183 -5.76 3.98 -11.32
CA VAL A 183 -6.05 2.64 -10.77
C VAL A 183 -5.83 1.56 -11.82
N ARG A 184 -6.34 1.76 -13.05
CA ARG A 184 -6.15 0.82 -14.16
C ARG A 184 -4.68 0.64 -14.52
N LYS A 185 -3.91 1.73 -14.64
CA LYS A 185 -2.48 1.66 -14.98
C LYS A 185 -1.67 0.97 -13.90
N VAL A 186 -1.97 1.21 -12.62
CA VAL A 186 -1.32 0.51 -11.49
C VAL A 186 -1.68 -0.98 -11.51
N TYR A 187 -2.97 -1.33 -11.65
CA TYR A 187 -3.41 -2.73 -11.75
C TYR A 187 -2.68 -3.46 -12.88
N GLN A 188 -2.68 -2.90 -14.09
CA GLN A 188 -1.99 -3.47 -15.25
C GLN A 188 -0.50 -3.67 -14.98
N THR A 189 0.18 -2.66 -14.41
CA THR A 189 1.61 -2.74 -14.06
C THR A 189 1.89 -3.88 -13.09
N VAL A 190 1.09 -4.01 -12.01
CA VAL A 190 1.22 -5.07 -11.01
C VAL A 190 1.01 -6.45 -11.65
N LYS A 191 -0.04 -6.60 -12.48
CA LYS A 191 -0.37 -7.88 -13.11
C LYS A 191 0.61 -8.30 -14.21
N GLN A 192 1.19 -7.33 -14.92
CA GLN A 192 2.27 -7.58 -15.90
C GLN A 192 3.53 -8.11 -15.20
N LYS A 193 3.86 -7.60 -14.01
CA LYS A 193 5.00 -8.13 -13.23
C LYS A 193 4.79 -9.58 -12.82
N LYS A 194 3.64 -9.88 -12.19
CA LYS A 194 3.30 -11.25 -11.75
C LYS A 194 1.80 -11.36 -11.53
N LYS A 195 1.12 -12.28 -12.23
CA LYS A 195 -0.34 -12.49 -12.13
C LYS A 195 -0.82 -12.71 -10.68
N SER A 196 -0.02 -13.42 -9.88
CA SER A 196 -0.34 -13.72 -8.48
C SER A 196 -0.12 -12.54 -7.52
N LEU A 197 0.65 -11.52 -7.92
CA LEU A 197 0.89 -10.32 -7.11
C LEU A 197 -0.42 -9.56 -6.93
N LYS A 198 -0.72 -9.16 -5.69
CA LYS A 198 -1.99 -8.53 -5.36
C LYS A 198 -1.93 -7.02 -5.58
N PHE A 199 -3.03 -6.46 -6.04
CA PHE A 199 -3.31 -5.03 -5.94
C PHE A 199 -4.66 -4.92 -5.24
N GLY A 200 -4.73 -4.05 -4.24
CA GLY A 200 -5.95 -3.80 -3.48
C GLY A 200 -6.06 -2.33 -3.11
N ILE A 201 -7.28 -1.90 -2.86
CA ILE A 201 -7.61 -0.56 -2.40
C ILE A 201 -8.55 -0.73 -1.21
N SER A 202 -8.30 0.00 -0.12
CA SER A 202 -9.21 0.11 1.02
C SER A 202 -9.96 1.44 0.93
N PRO A 203 -11.10 1.53 0.22
CA PRO A 203 -11.88 2.75 0.17
C PRO A 203 -12.61 3.01 1.50
N ALA A 204 -13.20 4.20 1.63
CA ALA A 204 -14.11 4.49 2.74
C ALA A 204 -15.34 3.56 2.72
N GLY A 205 -15.95 3.36 3.89
CA GLY A 205 -17.14 2.51 4.04
C GLY A 205 -18.44 3.07 3.45
N ASP A 206 -18.45 4.31 2.98
CA ASP A 206 -19.59 4.97 2.34
C ASP A 206 -19.33 5.17 0.84
N ILE A 207 -20.11 4.50 0.00
CA ILE A 207 -20.02 4.59 -1.47
C ILE A 207 -20.30 6.01 -1.97
N THR A 208 -21.22 6.74 -1.35
CA THR A 208 -21.54 8.12 -1.73
C THR A 208 -20.34 9.03 -1.50
N TYR A 209 -19.67 8.87 -0.36
CA TYR A 209 -18.43 9.57 -0.08
C TYR A 209 -17.30 9.17 -1.04
N CYS A 210 -17.15 7.87 -1.32
CA CYS A 210 -16.18 7.37 -2.30
C CYS A 210 -16.35 8.05 -3.66
N GLU A 211 -17.56 8.03 -4.21
CA GLU A 211 -17.84 8.64 -5.52
C GLU A 211 -17.57 10.15 -5.53
N LYS A 212 -17.82 10.84 -4.40
CA LYS A 212 -17.50 12.26 -4.22
C LYS A 212 -16.00 12.53 -4.30
N ILE A 213 -15.15 11.66 -3.77
CA ILE A 213 -13.70 11.84 -3.83
C ILE A 213 -13.07 11.23 -5.10
N GLY A 214 -13.89 10.73 -6.04
CA GLY A 214 -13.42 10.09 -7.27
C GLY A 214 -13.11 8.60 -7.12
N ALA A 215 -13.38 7.98 -5.97
CA ALA A 215 -13.25 6.55 -5.79
C ALA A 215 -14.45 5.81 -6.38
N ASP A 216 -14.27 5.23 -7.57
CA ASP A 216 -15.30 4.53 -8.33
C ASP A 216 -15.32 3.03 -8.01
N VAL A 217 -15.63 2.72 -6.74
CA VAL A 217 -15.55 1.36 -6.20
C VAL A 217 -16.38 0.36 -7.03
N ARG A 218 -17.53 0.79 -7.56
CA ARG A 218 -18.38 -0.05 -8.42
C ARG A 218 -17.65 -0.49 -9.68
N THR A 219 -17.00 0.45 -10.37
CA THR A 219 -16.21 0.16 -11.59
C THR A 219 -14.97 -0.69 -11.28
N TRP A 220 -14.39 -0.58 -10.08
CA TRP A 220 -13.21 -1.37 -9.73
C TRP A 220 -13.51 -2.83 -9.39
N LEU A 221 -14.78 -3.14 -9.10
CA LEU A 221 -15.25 -4.47 -8.75
C LEU A 221 -15.95 -5.22 -9.91
N SER A 222 -16.14 -4.55 -11.06
CA SER A 222 -16.74 -5.13 -12.27
C SER A 222 -15.68 -5.74 -13.20
#